data_AF-A0A1Y4K6Q1-F1
#
_entry.id   AF-A0A1Y4K6Q1-F1
#
_cell.length_a   1.000
_cell.length_b   1.000
_cell.length_c   1.000
_cell.angle_alpha   90.00
_cell.angle_beta   90.00
_cell.angle_gamma   90.00
#
_symmetry.space_group_name_H-M   'P 1'
#
loop_
_entity.id
_entity.type
_entity.pdbx_description
1 polymer ?
#
loop_
_entity_poly.entity_id
_entity_poly.type
_entity_poly.pdbx_seq_one_letter_code
_entity_poly.pdbx_strand_id
1 'polypeptide(L)'
;MGEKDHMRERLLASLAARGLLAEDGATTVHGQPAWREVPAGHEPQALMDAGARQRRAVECAHATPATCEDQCATWVENVLASAGAPYVVGTARELYDGFCHLTDARELLVGMIVAVGRHPYDTAGWAHGHVGLYVGDGQVMECAGGRVRTAPLELWASAYGVMSEPRWGWLGAIALG
;
A
#
# COMPACT_ATOMS: atom_id res chain seq x y z
N MET A 1 0.33 -21.25 -16.54
CA MET A 1 0.91 -19.98 -16.04
C MET A 1 -0.11 -19.35 -15.13
N GLY A 2 0.22 -19.13 -13.86
CA GLY A 2 -0.73 -18.61 -12.88
C GLY A 2 -1.02 -17.12 -13.10
N GLU A 3 -2.12 -16.62 -12.55
CA GLU A 3 -2.47 -15.18 -12.59
C GLU A 3 -1.37 -14.30 -11.98
N LYS A 4 -0.76 -14.78 -10.88
CA LYS A 4 0.39 -14.13 -10.22
C LYS A 4 1.61 -14.01 -11.12
N ASP A 5 1.97 -15.08 -11.84
CA ASP A 5 3.12 -15.07 -12.76
C ASP A 5 2.91 -14.03 -13.86
N HIS A 6 1.71 -14.02 -14.45
CA HIS A 6 1.37 -13.08 -15.50
C HIS A 6 1.41 -11.62 -15.02
N MET A 7 0.94 -11.36 -13.80
CA MET A 7 0.99 -10.05 -13.17
C MET A 7 2.42 -9.59 -12.92
N ARG A 8 3.27 -10.48 -12.40
CA ARG A 8 4.70 -10.23 -12.20
C ARG A 8 5.39 -9.89 -13.53
N GLU A 9 5.19 -10.70 -14.56
CA GLU A 9 5.76 -10.47 -15.90
C GLU A 9 5.37 -9.11 -16.46
N ARG A 10 4.07 -8.76 -16.37
CA ARG A 10 3.57 -7.46 -16.82
C ARG A 10 4.18 -6.29 -16.06
N LEU A 11 4.33 -6.41 -14.74
CA LEU A 11 4.97 -5.37 -13.95
C LEU A 11 6.46 -5.22 -14.32
N LEU A 12 7.21 -6.31 -14.40
CA LEU A 12 8.63 -6.27 -14.75
C LEU A 12 8.85 -5.69 -16.15
N ALA A 13 8.04 -6.06 -17.14
CA ALA A 13 8.07 -5.47 -18.47
C ALA A 13 7.77 -3.96 -18.43
N SER A 14 6.81 -3.55 -17.59
CA SER A 14 6.42 -2.15 -17.38
C SER A 14 7.54 -1.33 -16.71
N LEU A 15 8.29 -1.92 -15.78
CA LEU A 15 9.47 -1.31 -15.16
C LEU A 15 10.63 -1.19 -16.16
N ALA A 16 10.91 -2.24 -16.92
CA ALA A 16 11.94 -2.24 -17.95
C ALA A 16 11.68 -1.17 -19.02
N ALA A 17 10.44 -1.08 -19.51
CA ALA A 17 10.04 -0.06 -20.49
C ALA A 17 10.21 1.38 -20.00
N ARG A 18 10.22 1.59 -18.67
CA ARG A 18 10.45 2.90 -18.03
C ARG A 18 11.91 3.12 -17.62
N GLY A 19 12.80 2.16 -17.88
CA GLY A 19 14.20 2.22 -17.41
C GLY A 19 14.32 2.13 -15.88
N LEU A 20 13.32 1.54 -15.21
CA LEU A 20 13.29 1.40 -13.75
C LEU A 20 13.71 0.01 -13.27
N LEU A 21 13.85 -0.96 -14.18
CA LEU A 21 14.39 -2.29 -13.90
C LEU A 21 15.92 -2.27 -14.11
N ALA A 22 16.67 -2.81 -13.14
CA ALA A 22 18.11 -2.96 -13.26
C ALA A 22 18.49 -4.09 -14.24
N GLU A 23 19.77 -4.12 -14.64
CA GLU A 23 20.29 -5.12 -15.59
C GLU A 23 20.19 -6.56 -15.07
N ASP A 24 20.14 -6.75 -13.76
CA ASP A 24 19.98 -8.07 -13.13
C ASP A 24 18.57 -8.67 -13.30
N GLY A 25 17.59 -7.87 -13.76
CA GLY A 25 16.20 -8.26 -13.92
C GLY A 25 15.45 -8.58 -12.62
N ALA A 26 16.08 -8.38 -11.46
CA ALA A 26 15.57 -8.73 -10.13
C ALA A 26 15.38 -7.50 -9.23
N THR A 27 16.19 -6.46 -9.43
CA THR A 27 16.12 -5.21 -8.68
C THR A 27 15.72 -4.04 -9.57
N THR A 28 15.31 -2.95 -8.94
CA THR A 28 15.10 -1.67 -9.60
C THR A 28 16.42 -0.92 -9.69
N VAL A 29 16.48 0.10 -10.55
CA VAL A 29 17.66 1.00 -10.64
C VAL A 29 17.95 1.75 -9.33
N HIS A 30 17.07 1.65 -8.34
CA HIS A 30 17.23 2.23 -7.00
C HIS A 30 17.63 1.20 -5.95
N GLY A 31 18.00 -0.03 -6.37
CA GLY A 31 18.44 -1.10 -5.48
C GLY A 31 17.32 -1.76 -4.66
N GLN A 32 16.05 -1.51 -5.01
CA GLN A 32 14.90 -2.15 -4.38
C GLN A 32 14.53 -3.44 -5.13
N PRO A 33 13.91 -4.44 -4.49
CA PRO A 33 13.36 -5.58 -5.21
C PRO A 33 12.33 -5.14 -6.26
N ALA A 34 12.45 -5.62 -7.49
CA ALA A 34 11.49 -5.33 -8.57
C ALA A 34 10.17 -6.11 -8.41
N TRP A 35 10.22 -7.23 -7.68
CA TRP A 35 9.05 -8.00 -7.25
C TRP A 35 9.19 -8.37 -5.79
N ARG A 36 8.14 -8.13 -5.00
CA ARG A 36 8.03 -8.47 -3.58
C ARG A 36 6.99 -9.55 -3.42
N GLU A 37 7.48 -10.79 -3.37
CA GLU A 37 6.67 -11.95 -3.07
C GLU A 37 6.35 -12.02 -1.57
N VAL A 38 5.11 -12.37 -1.24
CA VAL A 38 4.70 -12.84 0.08
C VAL A 38 4.84 -14.36 0.06
N PRO A 39 5.79 -14.94 0.81
CA PRO A 39 5.97 -16.38 0.87
C PRO A 39 4.73 -17.09 1.43
N ALA A 40 4.52 -18.34 1.02
CA ALA A 40 3.48 -19.17 1.62
C ALA A 40 3.72 -19.34 3.14
N GLY A 41 2.68 -19.18 3.96
CA GLY A 41 2.77 -19.17 5.42
C GLY A 41 3.20 -17.82 6.02
N HIS A 42 3.41 -16.80 5.18
CA HIS A 42 3.68 -15.42 5.59
C HIS A 42 2.54 -14.47 5.20
N GLU A 43 1.36 -15.01 4.94
CA GLU A 43 0.22 -14.24 4.52
C GLU A 43 -0.20 -13.24 5.62
N PRO A 44 -0.53 -11.99 5.24
CA PRO A 44 -1.10 -11.01 6.15
C PRO A 44 -2.51 -11.43 6.62
N GLN A 45 -3.02 -10.78 7.66
CA GLN A 45 -4.31 -11.13 8.28
C GLN A 45 -5.44 -11.23 7.25
N ALA A 46 -6.17 -12.36 7.25
CA ALA A 46 -7.37 -12.52 6.43
C ALA A 46 -8.51 -11.64 6.95
N LEU A 47 -9.41 -11.17 6.08
CA LEU A 47 -10.53 -10.31 6.51
C LEU A 47 -11.47 -11.03 7.48
N MET A 48 -11.62 -12.34 7.35
CA MET A 48 -12.45 -13.15 8.25
C MET A 48 -11.92 -13.20 9.68
N ASP A 49 -10.61 -13.03 9.86
CA ASP A 49 -9.94 -13.04 11.16
C ASP A 49 -9.88 -11.64 11.79
N ALA A 50 -10.43 -10.63 11.12
CA ALA A 50 -10.38 -9.24 11.56
C ALA A 50 -11.37 -8.94 12.70
N GLY A 51 -10.94 -8.11 13.65
CA GLY A 51 -11.77 -7.55 14.71
C GLY A 51 -12.90 -6.66 14.17
N ALA A 52 -13.86 -6.31 15.04
CA ALA A 52 -15.03 -5.52 14.64
C ALA A 52 -14.66 -4.13 14.08
N ARG A 53 -13.71 -3.43 14.72
CA ARG A 53 -13.27 -2.10 14.23
C ARG A 53 -12.44 -2.19 12.96
N GLN A 54 -11.64 -3.24 12.79
CA GLN A 54 -10.91 -3.50 11.55
C GLN A 54 -11.88 -3.71 10.38
N ARG A 55 -12.90 -4.57 10.54
CA ARG A 55 -13.96 -4.76 9.54
C ARG A 55 -14.72 -3.48 9.23
N ARG A 56 -15.04 -2.69 10.26
CA ARG A 56 -15.66 -1.37 10.08
C ARG A 56 -14.79 -0.43 9.25
N ALA A 57 -13.46 -0.44 9.41
CA ALA A 57 -12.57 0.34 8.57
C ALA A 57 -12.64 -0.08 7.09
N VAL A 58 -12.76 -1.39 6.82
CA VAL A 58 -12.94 -1.93 5.45
C VAL A 58 -14.29 -1.52 4.87
N GLU A 59 -15.38 -1.61 5.63
CA GLU A 59 -16.70 -1.12 5.22
C GLU A 59 -16.65 0.37 4.85
N CYS A 60 -15.99 1.19 5.69
CA CYS A 60 -15.78 2.61 5.40
C CYS A 60 -14.92 2.80 4.15
N ALA A 61 -13.87 2.01 3.94
CA ALA A 61 -13.03 2.07 2.73
C ALA A 61 -13.84 1.90 1.44
N HIS A 62 -14.79 0.95 1.43
CA HIS A 62 -15.68 0.75 0.30
C HIS A 62 -16.72 1.87 0.12
N ALA A 63 -17.10 2.56 1.20
CA ALA A 63 -18.06 3.65 1.16
C ALA A 63 -17.45 5.02 0.86
N THR A 64 -16.15 5.21 1.12
CA THR A 64 -15.47 6.51 0.96
C THR A 64 -15.22 6.82 -0.52
N PRO A 65 -15.78 7.92 -1.06
CA PRO A 65 -15.55 8.34 -2.44
C PRO A 65 -14.07 8.65 -2.72
N ALA A 66 -13.69 8.55 -4.00
CA ALA A 66 -12.36 8.98 -4.43
C ALA A 66 -12.12 10.47 -4.12
N THR A 67 -10.91 10.79 -3.68
CA THR A 67 -10.41 12.16 -3.60
C THR A 67 -9.80 12.56 -4.95
N CYS A 68 -9.36 13.83 -5.10
CA CYS A 68 -8.64 14.21 -6.32
C CYS A 68 -7.27 13.53 -6.40
N GLU A 69 -6.58 13.74 -7.52
CA GLU A 69 -5.20 13.30 -7.72
C GLU A 69 -4.31 13.81 -6.58
N ASP A 70 -3.28 13.03 -6.22
CA ASP A 70 -2.31 13.30 -5.15
C ASP A 70 -2.86 13.42 -3.72
N GLN A 71 -4.13 13.05 -3.49
CA GLN A 71 -4.76 13.07 -2.15
C GLN A 71 -4.96 11.65 -1.55
N CYS A 72 -4.05 10.73 -1.82
CA CYS A 72 -4.14 9.35 -1.30
C CYS A 72 -4.21 9.29 0.23
N ALA A 73 -3.42 10.12 0.91
CA ALA A 73 -3.45 10.23 2.38
C ALA A 73 -4.79 10.76 2.89
N THR A 74 -5.32 11.83 2.28
CA THR A 74 -6.65 12.37 2.62
C THR A 74 -7.77 11.33 2.46
N TRP A 75 -7.68 10.45 1.46
CA TRP A 75 -8.64 9.36 1.33
C TRP A 75 -8.55 8.39 2.51
N VAL A 76 -7.34 7.94 2.88
CA VAL A 76 -7.13 7.05 4.05
C VAL A 76 -7.61 7.71 5.35
N GLU A 77 -7.33 9.00 5.53
CA GLU A 77 -7.81 9.80 6.67
C GLU A 77 -9.34 9.77 6.75
N ASN A 78 -10.04 10.03 5.64
CA ASN A 78 -11.50 10.02 5.58
C ASN A 78 -12.08 8.65 5.89
N VAL A 79 -11.45 7.57 5.43
CA VAL A 79 -11.85 6.19 5.74
C VAL A 79 -11.76 5.93 7.24
N LEU A 80 -10.61 6.20 7.84
CA LEU A 80 -10.36 5.89 9.25
C LEU A 80 -11.17 6.80 10.18
N ALA A 81 -11.36 8.07 9.83
CA ALA A 81 -12.25 8.98 10.54
C ALA A 81 -13.71 8.48 10.50
N SER A 82 -14.18 8.00 9.35
CA SER A 82 -15.53 7.41 9.22
C SER A 82 -15.69 6.11 10.00
N ALA A 83 -14.59 5.41 10.28
CA ALA A 83 -14.53 4.23 11.13
C ALA A 83 -14.41 4.57 12.63
N GLY A 84 -14.32 5.86 12.99
CA GLY A 84 -14.25 6.33 14.37
C GLY A 84 -12.83 6.49 14.93
N ALA A 85 -11.80 6.42 14.09
CA ALA A 85 -10.44 6.76 14.48
C ALA A 85 -10.25 8.29 14.54
N PRO A 86 -9.35 8.81 15.40
CA PRO A 86 -8.96 10.21 15.39
C PRO A 86 -8.38 10.66 14.04
N TYR A 87 -8.54 11.95 13.75
CA TYR A 87 -8.00 12.55 12.53
C TYR A 87 -6.48 12.72 12.66
N VAL A 88 -5.72 12.15 11.72
CA VAL A 88 -4.26 12.24 11.65
C VAL A 88 -3.90 12.73 10.27
N VAL A 89 -3.40 13.97 10.17
CA VAL A 89 -3.07 14.58 8.88
C VAL A 89 -1.63 14.35 8.47
N GLY A 90 -1.41 14.19 7.18
CA GLY A 90 -0.07 14.27 6.60
C GLY A 90 -0.02 13.83 5.15
N THR A 91 1.10 14.12 4.50
CA THR A 91 1.47 13.49 3.24
C THR A 91 1.75 12.01 3.45
N ALA A 92 1.62 11.18 2.40
CA ALA A 92 1.89 9.74 2.53
C ALA A 92 3.29 9.44 3.09
N ARG A 93 4.28 10.29 2.79
CA ARG A 93 5.63 10.23 3.34
C ARG A 93 5.68 10.54 4.83
N GLU A 94 4.99 11.57 5.30
CA GLU A 94 4.93 11.87 6.73
C GLU A 94 4.26 10.73 7.51
N LEU A 95 3.19 10.15 6.94
CA LEU A 95 2.55 8.98 7.52
C LEU A 95 3.48 7.75 7.52
N TYR A 96 4.21 7.55 6.42
CA TYR A 96 5.21 6.49 6.27
C TYR A 96 6.36 6.62 7.27
N ASP A 97 6.88 7.82 7.49
CA ASP A 97 8.00 8.06 8.41
C ASP A 97 7.53 8.05 9.89
N GLY A 98 6.30 8.49 10.16
CA GLY A 98 5.76 8.57 11.52
C GLY A 98 5.17 7.26 12.04
N PHE A 99 4.49 6.49 11.19
CA PHE A 99 3.62 5.40 11.65
C PHE A 99 3.92 4.03 11.03
N CYS A 100 4.68 3.96 9.93
CA CYS A 100 5.00 2.70 9.27
C CYS A 100 6.38 2.18 9.67
N HIS A 101 6.42 1.21 10.57
CA HIS A 101 7.66 0.63 11.11
C HIS A 101 7.84 -0.86 10.81
N LEU A 102 6.82 -1.50 10.25
CA LEU A 102 6.78 -2.94 9.99
C LEU A 102 7.02 -3.24 8.51
N THR A 103 7.72 -4.35 8.24
CA THR A 103 8.04 -4.86 6.90
C THR A 103 7.77 -6.35 6.72
N ASP A 104 7.46 -7.09 7.80
CA ASP A 104 7.07 -8.50 7.74
C ASP A 104 5.58 -8.67 7.52
N ALA A 105 5.19 -9.32 6.41
CA ALA A 105 3.80 -9.40 5.98
C ALA A 105 2.91 -10.09 7.02
N ARG A 106 3.49 -10.94 7.87
CA ARG A 106 2.80 -11.59 9.00
C ARG A 106 2.29 -10.59 10.04
N GLU A 107 2.90 -9.42 10.11
CA GLU A 107 2.53 -8.35 11.06
C GLU A 107 1.54 -7.35 10.43
N LEU A 108 1.19 -7.50 9.15
CA LEU A 108 0.23 -6.63 8.49
C LEU A 108 -1.20 -7.05 8.83
N LEU A 109 -1.88 -6.17 9.59
CA LEU A 109 -3.23 -6.37 10.08
C LEU A 109 -4.24 -5.49 9.35
N VAL A 110 -5.48 -5.97 9.22
CA VAL A 110 -6.58 -5.26 8.55
C VAL A 110 -6.78 -3.88 9.16
N GLY A 111 -6.85 -2.85 8.32
CA GLY A 111 -6.96 -1.45 8.72
C GLY A 111 -5.62 -0.75 8.99
N MET A 112 -4.48 -1.45 8.91
CA MET A 112 -3.18 -0.76 8.86
C MET A 112 -3.01 -0.02 7.52
N ILE A 113 -2.27 1.08 7.56
CA ILE A 113 -1.85 1.78 6.36
C ILE A 113 -0.65 1.05 5.75
N VAL A 114 -0.59 0.99 4.42
CA VAL A 114 0.55 0.47 3.65
C VAL A 114 1.08 1.63 2.83
N ALA A 115 2.35 1.99 3.02
CA ALA A 115 2.90 3.22 2.47
C ALA A 115 4.31 3.04 1.90
N VAL A 116 4.67 3.91 0.96
CA VAL A 116 6.05 4.15 0.52
C VAL A 116 6.37 5.63 0.69
N GLY A 117 7.59 5.94 1.11
CA GLY A 117 8.00 7.35 1.26
C GLY A 117 8.17 8.08 -0.07
N ARG A 118 8.46 7.37 -1.17
CA ARG A 118 8.77 7.93 -2.50
C ARG A 118 8.54 6.92 -3.63
N HIS A 119 8.03 7.35 -4.79
CA HIS A 119 8.02 6.58 -6.05
C HIS A 119 8.25 7.48 -7.30
N PRO A 120 8.73 6.94 -8.44
CA PRO A 120 9.32 7.75 -9.52
C PRO A 120 8.35 8.07 -10.68
N TYR A 121 7.05 7.99 -10.46
CA TYR A 121 6.06 8.05 -11.55
C TYR A 121 5.59 9.47 -11.89
N ASP A 122 5.65 10.36 -10.91
CA ASP A 122 5.21 11.74 -11.01
C ASP A 122 5.86 12.57 -9.89
N THR A 123 5.67 13.90 -9.96
CA THR A 123 6.29 14.85 -9.02
C THR A 123 5.76 14.67 -7.60
N ALA A 124 4.47 14.36 -7.45
CA ALA A 124 3.83 14.19 -6.15
C ALA A 124 4.33 12.92 -5.46
N GLY A 125 4.39 11.81 -6.17
CA GLY A 125 4.95 10.54 -5.71
C GLY A 125 6.43 10.64 -5.32
N TRP A 126 7.20 11.46 -6.04
CA TRP A 126 8.59 11.72 -5.68
C TRP A 126 8.72 12.47 -4.34
N ALA A 127 7.89 13.50 -4.13
CA ALA A 127 7.94 14.36 -2.95
C ALA A 127 7.24 13.75 -1.73
N HIS A 128 6.08 13.15 -1.94
CA HIS A 128 5.10 12.80 -0.93
C HIS A 128 4.85 11.30 -0.81
N GLY A 129 5.34 10.47 -1.73
CA GLY A 129 5.13 9.02 -1.68
C GLY A 129 3.69 8.61 -1.98
N HIS A 130 3.29 7.42 -1.51
CA HIS A 130 1.94 6.91 -1.72
C HIS A 130 1.48 6.01 -0.58
N VAL A 131 0.17 5.99 -0.30
CA VAL A 131 -0.42 5.24 0.81
C VAL A 131 -1.76 4.62 0.41
N GLY A 132 -2.01 3.42 0.92
CA GLY A 132 -3.29 2.72 0.89
C GLY A 132 -3.64 2.12 2.25
N LEU A 133 -4.79 1.47 2.32
CA LEU A 133 -5.29 0.75 3.48
C LEU A 133 -5.27 -0.75 3.18
N TYR A 134 -4.70 -1.55 4.08
CA TYR A 134 -4.81 -3.00 3.99
C TYR A 134 -6.21 -3.45 4.39
N VAL A 135 -6.91 -4.15 3.50
CA VAL A 135 -8.32 -4.54 3.68
C VAL A 135 -8.53 -6.03 3.92
N GLY A 136 -7.45 -6.76 4.15
CA GLY A 136 -7.47 -8.21 4.36
C GLY A 136 -7.22 -9.00 3.08
N ASP A 137 -7.04 -10.30 3.25
CA ASP A 137 -6.92 -11.28 2.16
C ASP A 137 -5.83 -10.94 1.12
N GLY A 138 -4.73 -10.34 1.59
CA GLY A 138 -3.63 -9.91 0.72
C GLY A 138 -4.01 -8.76 -0.22
N GLN A 139 -5.01 -7.94 0.12
CA GLN A 139 -5.46 -6.81 -0.71
C GLN A 139 -5.21 -5.46 -0.03
N VAL A 140 -4.85 -4.47 -0.85
CA VAL A 140 -4.73 -3.06 -0.47
C VAL A 140 -5.75 -2.26 -1.27
N MET A 141 -6.54 -1.43 -0.57
CA MET A 141 -7.36 -0.40 -1.19
C MET A 141 -6.65 0.94 -1.14
N GLU A 142 -6.71 1.67 -2.25
CA GLU A 142 -6.02 2.94 -2.40
C GLU A 142 -6.85 3.90 -3.25
N CYS A 143 -6.61 5.20 -3.09
CA CYS A 143 -7.06 6.21 -4.03
C CYS A 143 -5.87 6.72 -4.84
N ALA A 144 -5.83 6.40 -6.13
CA ALA A 144 -4.75 6.80 -7.05
C ALA A 144 -5.35 7.26 -8.38
N GLY A 145 -4.82 8.36 -8.95
CA GLY A 145 -5.34 8.94 -10.20
C GLY A 145 -6.83 9.31 -10.13
N GLY A 146 -7.30 9.77 -8.98
CA GLY A 146 -8.70 10.15 -8.75
C GLY A 146 -9.69 8.98 -8.72
N ARG A 147 -9.23 7.75 -8.45
CA ARG A 147 -10.07 6.55 -8.40
C ARG A 147 -9.72 5.70 -7.19
N VAL A 148 -10.75 5.18 -6.51
CA VAL A 148 -10.59 4.11 -5.53
C VAL A 148 -10.44 2.80 -6.27
N ARG A 149 -9.42 2.02 -5.92
CA ARG A 149 -9.18 0.69 -6.47
C ARG A 149 -8.64 -0.25 -5.41
N THR A 150 -8.80 -1.54 -5.66
CA THR A 150 -8.21 -2.61 -4.87
C THR A 150 -7.15 -3.31 -5.70
N ALA A 151 -6.01 -3.59 -5.10
CA ALA A 151 -4.93 -4.33 -5.73
C ALA A 151 -4.33 -5.38 -4.77
N PRO A 152 -3.83 -6.50 -5.29
CA PRO A 152 -3.05 -7.45 -4.49
C PRO A 152 -1.82 -6.76 -3.86
N LEU A 153 -1.51 -7.13 -2.62
CA LEU A 153 -0.41 -6.55 -1.83
C LEU A 153 0.93 -6.67 -2.55
N GLU A 154 1.25 -7.84 -3.11
CA GLU A 154 2.50 -8.06 -3.86
C GLU A 154 2.63 -7.09 -5.04
N LEU A 155 1.53 -6.87 -5.78
CA LEU A 155 1.50 -5.93 -6.89
C LEU A 155 1.66 -4.50 -6.40
N TRP A 156 0.89 -4.09 -5.40
CA TRP A 156 0.95 -2.74 -4.84
C TRP A 156 2.36 -2.42 -4.31
N ALA A 157 2.92 -3.33 -3.50
CA ALA A 157 4.23 -3.20 -2.90
C ALA A 157 5.35 -3.19 -3.95
N SER A 158 5.24 -3.98 -5.02
CA SER A 158 6.22 -4.00 -6.10
C SER A 158 6.11 -2.76 -7.00
N ALA A 159 4.88 -2.34 -7.32
CA ALA A 159 4.64 -1.18 -8.18
C ALA A 159 5.05 0.13 -7.50
N TYR A 160 4.71 0.34 -6.23
CA TYR A 160 5.04 1.58 -5.53
C TYR A 160 6.41 1.54 -4.85
N GLY A 161 6.90 0.36 -4.46
CA GLY A 161 8.16 0.18 -3.76
C GLY A 161 9.41 0.28 -4.65
N VAL A 162 9.34 0.99 -5.77
CA VAL A 162 10.44 1.05 -6.75
C VAL A 162 11.64 1.81 -6.22
N MET A 163 11.42 2.84 -5.41
CA MET A 163 12.47 3.68 -4.82
C MET A 163 12.62 3.53 -3.31
N SER A 164 11.55 3.17 -2.62
CA SER A 164 11.52 3.07 -1.15
C SER A 164 10.89 1.74 -0.77
N GLU A 165 11.39 1.12 0.30
CA GLU A 165 10.79 -0.09 0.87
C GLU A 165 9.36 0.20 1.33
N PRO A 166 8.35 -0.58 0.90
CA PRO A 166 7.00 -0.49 1.47
C PRO A 166 7.02 -0.88 2.94
N ARG A 167 6.34 -0.08 3.77
CA ARG A 167 6.17 -0.35 5.20
C ARG A 167 4.71 -0.18 5.61
N TRP A 168 4.33 -0.77 6.73
CA TRP A 168 2.99 -0.64 7.30
C TRP A 168 3.00 -0.35 8.79
N GLY A 169 1.84 0.10 9.26
CA GLY A 169 1.57 0.31 10.67
C GLY A 169 0.22 0.95 10.91
N TRP A 170 -0.04 1.25 12.18
CA TRP A 170 -1.28 1.88 12.61
C TRP A 170 -1.19 3.39 12.47
N LEU A 171 -2.10 3.98 11.68
CA LEU A 171 -2.19 5.44 11.58
C LEU A 171 -2.42 6.04 12.98
N GLY A 172 -1.61 7.04 13.35
CA GLY A 172 -1.67 7.66 14.68
C GLY A 172 -1.19 6.77 15.84
N ALA A 173 -0.56 5.62 15.55
CA ALA A 173 -0.22 4.59 16.53
C ALA A 173 -1.44 4.00 17.27
N ILE A 174 -2.62 3.98 16.62
CA ILE A 174 -3.87 3.47 17.19
C ILE A 174 -4.22 2.12 16.57
N ALA A 175 -4.05 1.05 17.36
CA ALA A 175 -4.43 -0.30 16.95
C ALA A 175 -5.95 -0.47 16.89
N LEU A 176 -6.46 -1.06 15.81
CA LEU A 176 -7.89 -1.31 15.65
C LEU A 176 -8.41 -2.58 16.33
N GLY A 177 -7.56 -3.27 17.11
CA GLY A 177 -7.94 -4.39 17.98
C GLY A 177 -7.73 -5.76 17.37
#